data_AF-F2TEI6-F1
#
_entry.id   AF-F2TEI6-F1
#
_cell.length_a   1.000
_cell.length_b   1.000
_cell.length_c   1.000
_cell.angle_alpha   90.00
_cell.angle_beta   90.00
_cell.angle_gamma   90.00
#
_symmetry.space_group_name_H-M   'P 1'
#
loop_
_entity.id
_entity.type
_entity.pdbx_description
1 polymer ?
#
loop_
_entity_poly.entity_id
_entity_poly.type
_entity_poly.pdbx_seq_one_letter_code
_entity_poly.pdbx_strand_id
1 'polypeptide(L)'
;MPLNSSSSYPRQPQRPLVDDMRNGWMATEQKYSKLGPNMKADGSKRFPACMKGLFTLFSAPRFRRYIIVYVILVWIFLGSWVRLISPRLKEHEELSRALDVNARDSTLGWFGSNALPKFDDLVYLRLLDPALRPSENADSAQKRRLIVIGDVHGCLDELESLLQKAEFDPKNGDHLIFTGNLIAKGPKSTGVVDLARKYRASCVRGNHEDRVLLTRRDIKATGPSRNERSSNNEPDQADHDIEPGNRERALARELSDEQAGWLDACPVILKVGSIKGMGEVVVVHGGLVAGVELESQDPSTVMSMRTIDLSSHIPSASSKGVSWTKLFNKHQSILAVSRESASAGEKDRYSPSTTVIYGNDPRRSPALEKYTKGLDTGCVKGGKLSAMIIGDGGITRIESVKCKDYTMKRTAKR
;
A
#
# COMPACT_ATOMS: atom_id res chain seq x y z
N MET A 1 -38.43 -71.55 -29.41
CA MET A 1 -37.07 -71.75 -29.96
C MET A 1 -36.23 -70.53 -29.59
N PRO A 2 -34.95 -70.65 -29.19
CA PRO A 2 -34.23 -71.68 -28.40
C PRO A 2 -33.72 -71.10 -27.04
N LEU A 3 -33.58 -71.93 -25.98
CA LEU A 3 -32.37 -72.53 -25.35
C LEU A 3 -31.46 -71.52 -24.60
N ASN A 4 -30.85 -71.80 -23.43
CA ASN A 4 -30.32 -73.05 -22.90
C ASN A 4 -30.07 -73.01 -21.37
N SER A 5 -29.73 -74.18 -20.83
CA SER A 5 -29.70 -74.64 -19.44
C SER A 5 -28.56 -74.16 -18.53
N SER A 6 -28.76 -74.23 -17.20
CA SER A 6 -27.70 -74.52 -16.22
C SER A 6 -28.25 -75.06 -14.90
N SER A 7 -27.50 -76.00 -14.31
CA SER A 7 -27.75 -76.77 -13.08
C SER A 7 -26.92 -76.22 -11.93
N SER A 8 -27.38 -76.29 -10.67
CA SER A 8 -26.50 -76.38 -9.49
C SER A 8 -27.23 -76.82 -8.21
N TYR A 9 -26.52 -77.66 -7.45
CA TYR A 9 -26.91 -78.52 -6.32
C TYR A 9 -26.97 -77.80 -4.93
N PRO A 10 -27.36 -78.48 -3.81
CA PRO A 10 -28.22 -77.91 -2.77
C PRO A 10 -27.55 -77.55 -1.41
N ARG A 11 -28.43 -77.07 -0.51
CA ARG A 11 -28.30 -76.49 0.85
C ARG A 11 -27.37 -77.21 1.85
N GLN A 12 -26.73 -76.40 2.71
CA GLN A 12 -26.10 -76.81 3.98
C GLN A 12 -26.87 -76.30 5.22
N PRO A 13 -26.75 -76.96 6.40
CA PRO A 13 -27.59 -76.73 7.58
C PRO A 13 -27.00 -75.74 8.60
N GLN A 14 -27.89 -75.08 9.36
CA GLN A 14 -27.56 -74.14 10.44
C GLN A 14 -26.94 -74.82 11.68
N ARG A 15 -25.97 -74.16 12.31
CA ARG A 15 -25.41 -74.45 13.65
C ARG A 15 -25.49 -73.18 14.54
N PRO A 16 -25.48 -73.31 15.88
CA PRO A 16 -26.03 -72.31 16.81
C PRO A 16 -25.08 -71.13 17.14
N LEU A 17 -25.69 -69.99 17.48
CA LEU A 17 -25.04 -68.74 17.92
C LEU A 17 -24.36 -68.87 19.30
N VAL A 18 -23.13 -69.40 19.39
CA VAL A 18 -22.23 -69.19 20.57
C VAL A 18 -20.74 -69.05 20.16
N ASP A 19 -20.39 -68.78 18.90
CA ASP A 19 -18.97 -68.64 18.48
C ASP A 19 -18.52 -67.18 18.23
N ASP A 20 -19.40 -66.19 18.40
CA ASP A 20 -19.00 -64.79 18.48
C ASP A 20 -18.56 -64.47 19.91
N MET A 21 -17.28 -64.73 20.23
CA MET A 21 -16.42 -63.94 21.14
C MET A 21 -15.16 -64.74 21.55
N ARG A 22 -14.13 -64.80 20.69
CA ARG A 22 -12.75 -65.00 21.17
C ARG A 22 -11.74 -64.11 20.44
N ASN A 23 -11.11 -63.26 21.24
CA ASN A 23 -10.16 -62.20 20.94
C ASN A 23 -8.96 -62.63 20.05
N GLY A 24 -8.67 -61.84 19.01
CA GLY A 24 -7.62 -62.05 18.00
C GLY A 24 -6.16 -61.86 18.45
N TRP A 25 -5.81 -62.21 19.70
CA TRP A 25 -4.45 -62.04 20.23
C TRP A 25 -3.54 -63.27 20.05
N MET A 26 -4.07 -64.46 19.72
CA MET A 26 -3.23 -65.67 19.53
C MET A 26 -2.72 -65.90 18.09
N ALA A 27 -3.20 -65.16 17.09
CA ALA A 27 -2.81 -65.39 15.69
C ALA A 27 -1.46 -64.76 15.28
N THR A 28 -0.80 -64.01 16.17
CA THR A 28 0.40 -63.24 15.82
C THR A 28 1.72 -63.98 16.11
N GLU A 29 1.73 -64.99 16.99
CA GLU A 29 2.96 -65.70 17.35
C GLU A 29 3.46 -66.70 16.29
N GLN A 30 2.60 -67.17 15.38
CA GLN A 30 3.00 -68.16 14.36
C GLN A 30 3.75 -67.59 13.15
N LYS A 31 3.90 -66.26 13.00
CA LYS A 31 4.49 -65.65 11.79
C LYS A 31 6.00 -65.47 11.81
N TYR A 32 6.71 -65.85 12.88
CA TYR A 32 8.16 -65.61 13.02
C TYR A 32 9.04 -66.86 13.20
N SER A 33 8.50 -68.08 13.09
CA SER A 33 9.30 -69.32 13.27
C SER A 33 9.90 -69.92 11.99
N LYS A 34 9.78 -69.26 10.84
CA LYS A 34 10.35 -69.76 9.57
C LYS A 34 11.15 -68.68 8.86
N LEU A 35 12.45 -68.60 9.17
CA LEU A 35 13.53 -68.13 8.28
C LEU A 35 14.87 -68.30 9.01
N GLY A 36 15.46 -69.48 8.90
CA GLY A 36 16.91 -69.64 9.04
C GLY A 36 17.55 -69.55 7.66
N PRO A 37 18.78 -69.03 7.57
CA PRO A 37 19.80 -69.86 6.96
C PRO A 37 21.08 -69.92 7.80
N ASN A 38 21.63 -71.13 7.79
CA ASN A 38 22.98 -71.49 8.16
C ASN A 38 23.97 -70.65 7.32
N MET A 39 24.81 -69.81 7.94
CA MET A 39 26.05 -69.34 7.30
C MET A 39 27.13 -69.07 8.36
N LYS A 40 28.29 -69.64 8.07
CA LYS A 40 29.50 -69.70 8.90
C LYS A 40 30.01 -68.30 9.26
N ALA A 41 30.67 -68.23 10.40
CA ALA A 41 31.49 -67.11 10.81
C ALA A 41 32.54 -66.79 9.73
N ASP A 42 32.58 -65.53 9.30
CA ASP A 42 33.79 -64.92 8.76
C ASP A 42 33.87 -63.46 9.23
N GLY A 43 35.11 -63.01 9.41
CA GLY A 43 35.48 -61.92 10.29
C GLY A 43 35.21 -60.49 9.79
N SER A 44 35.55 -59.59 10.70
CA SER A 44 35.81 -58.15 10.54
C SER A 44 34.67 -57.17 10.87
N LYS A 45 35.06 -56.18 11.71
CA LYS A 45 34.37 -54.95 12.14
C LYS A 45 33.34 -55.10 13.26
N ARG A 46 33.85 -55.25 14.50
CA ARG A 46 33.14 -54.93 15.75
C ARG A 46 32.77 -53.44 15.75
N PHE A 47 31.52 -53.11 15.44
CA PHE A 47 30.94 -51.81 15.76
C PHE A 47 30.70 -51.70 17.29
N PRO A 48 31.00 -50.57 17.94
CA PRO A 48 30.78 -50.36 19.38
C PRO A 48 29.33 -50.62 19.78
N ALA A 49 29.11 -51.28 20.93
CA ALA A 49 27.77 -51.65 21.42
C ALA A 49 26.80 -50.45 21.56
N CYS A 50 27.33 -49.25 21.82
CA CYS A 50 26.57 -47.99 21.82
C CYS A 50 25.90 -47.69 20.47
N MET A 51 26.57 -47.99 19.35
CA MET A 51 25.98 -47.79 18.01
C MET A 51 24.85 -48.78 17.72
N LYS A 52 24.90 -50.01 18.25
CA LYS A 52 23.83 -51.00 18.05
C LYS A 52 22.53 -50.60 18.76
N GLY A 53 22.63 -50.01 19.95
CA GLY A 53 21.48 -49.45 20.68
C GLY A 53 20.87 -48.21 20.01
N LEU A 54 21.70 -47.38 19.35
CA LEU A 54 21.21 -46.30 18.50
C LEU A 54 20.43 -46.86 17.29
N PHE A 55 20.99 -47.85 16.58
CA PHE A 55 20.38 -48.44 15.38
C PHE A 55 19.02 -49.09 15.64
N THR A 56 18.79 -49.68 16.81
CA THR A 56 17.48 -50.24 17.17
C THR A 56 16.44 -49.15 17.45
N LEU A 57 16.85 -48.03 18.03
CA LEU A 57 16.01 -46.84 18.23
C LEU A 57 15.58 -46.24 16.88
N PHE A 58 16.49 -46.12 15.92
CA PHE A 58 16.22 -45.65 14.55
C PHE A 58 15.39 -46.65 13.72
N SER A 59 15.41 -47.94 14.07
CA SER A 59 14.61 -48.98 13.40
C SER A 59 13.16 -49.04 13.90
N ALA A 60 12.84 -48.37 15.02
CA ALA A 60 11.48 -48.35 15.56
C ALA A 60 10.55 -47.53 14.64
N PRO A 61 9.43 -48.11 14.14
CA PRO A 61 8.59 -47.46 13.14
C PRO A 61 7.92 -46.16 13.64
N ARG A 62 7.72 -46.02 14.96
CA ARG A 62 7.22 -44.77 15.57
C ARG A 62 8.29 -43.67 15.58
N PHE A 63 9.54 -44.00 15.88
CA PHE A 63 10.65 -43.05 15.91
C PHE A 63 10.98 -42.51 14.51
N ARG A 64 10.94 -43.37 13.48
CA ARG A 64 11.09 -42.95 12.07
C ARG A 64 9.99 -41.96 11.64
N ARG A 65 8.75 -42.16 12.09
CA ARG A 65 7.64 -41.22 11.84
C ARG A 65 7.89 -39.87 12.51
N TYR A 66 8.39 -39.85 13.75
CA TYR A 66 8.74 -38.60 14.42
C TYR A 66 9.88 -37.86 13.73
N ILE A 67 10.94 -38.55 13.29
CA ILE A 67 12.03 -37.92 12.52
C ILE A 67 11.50 -37.25 11.26
N ILE A 68 10.63 -37.93 10.49
CA ILE A 68 10.05 -37.36 9.27
C ILE A 68 9.24 -36.10 9.60
N VAL A 69 8.42 -36.13 10.67
CA VAL A 69 7.66 -34.95 11.12
C VAL A 69 8.59 -33.81 11.52
N TYR A 70 9.64 -34.07 12.31
CA TYR A 70 10.60 -33.03 12.70
C TYR A 70 11.37 -32.46 11.52
N VAL A 71 11.76 -33.29 10.55
CA VAL A 71 12.41 -32.82 9.32
C VAL A 71 11.45 -31.92 8.54
N ILE A 72 10.18 -32.30 8.39
CA ILE A 72 9.16 -31.45 7.74
C ILE A 72 9.00 -30.12 8.50
N LEU A 73 8.90 -30.15 9.82
CA LEU A 73 8.80 -28.95 10.65
C LEU A 73 10.02 -28.03 10.51
N VAL A 74 11.22 -28.60 10.48
CA VAL A 74 12.47 -27.84 10.26
C VAL A 74 12.49 -27.25 8.85
N TRP A 75 12.08 -27.98 7.81
CA TRP A 75 11.97 -27.44 6.46
C TRP A 75 10.93 -26.33 6.34
N ILE A 76 9.78 -26.46 7.01
CA ILE A 76 8.78 -25.40 7.10
C ILE A 76 9.37 -24.19 7.83
N PHE A 77 10.03 -24.40 8.97
CA PHE A 77 10.66 -23.32 9.74
C PHE A 77 11.75 -22.60 8.95
N LEU A 78 12.68 -23.33 8.32
CA LEU A 78 13.73 -22.77 7.47
C LEU A 78 13.13 -22.05 6.26
N GLY A 79 12.12 -22.65 5.62
CA GLY A 79 11.38 -22.03 4.53
C GLY A 79 10.72 -20.72 4.95
N SER A 80 10.03 -20.70 6.09
CA SER A 80 9.43 -19.50 6.69
C SER A 80 10.49 -18.48 7.11
N TRP A 81 11.62 -18.91 7.67
CA TRP A 81 12.72 -18.04 8.05
C TRP A 81 13.29 -17.32 6.83
N VAL A 82 13.64 -18.06 5.78
CA VAL A 82 14.24 -17.51 4.55
C VAL A 82 13.24 -16.65 3.77
N ARG A 83 11.96 -17.03 3.71
CA ARG A 83 10.97 -16.31 2.89
C ARG A 83 10.25 -15.17 3.59
N LEU A 84 10.08 -15.21 4.91
CA LEU A 84 9.24 -14.24 5.63
C LEU A 84 10.02 -13.46 6.69
N ILE A 85 10.78 -14.15 7.54
CA ILE A 85 11.37 -13.53 8.74
C ILE A 85 12.66 -12.78 8.40
N SER A 86 13.63 -13.46 7.79
CA SER A 86 14.94 -12.89 7.44
C SER A 86 14.83 -11.64 6.56
N PRO A 87 14.02 -11.62 5.47
CA PRO A 87 13.87 -10.41 4.65
C PRO A 87 13.28 -9.22 5.44
N ARG A 88 12.31 -9.46 6.33
CA ARG A 88 11.70 -8.40 7.14
C ARG A 88 12.62 -7.87 8.22
N LEU A 89 13.43 -8.74 8.83
CA LEU A 89 14.44 -8.32 9.80
C LEU A 89 15.49 -7.44 9.11
N LYS A 90 15.95 -7.85 7.93
CA LYS A 90 16.92 -7.08 7.14
C LYS A 90 16.37 -5.71 6.74
N GLU A 91 15.13 -5.66 6.25
CA GLU A 91 14.44 -4.41 5.95
C GLU A 91 14.31 -3.50 7.19
N HIS A 92 13.92 -4.07 8.33
CA HIS A 92 13.82 -3.31 9.58
C HIS A 92 15.16 -2.75 10.05
N GLU A 93 16.23 -3.53 9.90
CA GLU A 93 17.61 -3.12 10.20
C GLU A 93 18.06 -1.98 9.27
N GLU A 94 17.81 -2.11 7.96
CA GLU A 94 18.14 -1.07 6.97
C GLU A 94 17.39 0.24 7.25
N LEU A 95 16.09 0.18 7.53
CA LEU A 95 15.30 1.36 7.92
C LEU A 95 15.79 1.99 9.22
N SER A 96 16.18 1.17 10.19
CA SER A 96 16.69 1.68 11.48
C SER A 96 18.06 2.33 11.31
N ARG A 97 18.93 1.75 10.48
CA ARG A 97 20.24 2.31 10.12
C ARG A 97 20.10 3.65 9.37
N ALA A 98 19.15 3.76 8.45
CA ALA A 98 18.88 5.00 7.70
C ALA A 98 18.42 6.15 8.63
N LEU A 99 17.74 5.83 9.73
CA LEU A 99 17.27 6.83 10.70
C LEU A 99 18.24 7.09 11.85
N ASP A 100 19.37 6.38 11.92
CA ASP A 100 20.35 6.54 12.99
C ASP A 100 21.18 7.81 12.79
N VAL A 101 21.01 8.78 13.68
CA VAL A 101 21.74 10.07 13.66
C VAL A 101 23.25 9.85 13.79
N ASN A 102 23.69 8.80 14.48
CA ASN A 102 25.11 8.49 14.62
C ASN A 102 25.74 7.93 13.34
N ALA A 103 24.92 7.44 12.41
CA ALA A 103 25.37 6.97 11.10
C ALA A 103 25.51 8.11 10.08
N ARG A 104 25.17 9.35 10.44
CA ARG A 104 25.14 10.52 9.54
C ARG A 104 26.46 10.73 8.77
N ASP A 105 27.61 10.55 9.43
CA ASP A 105 28.92 10.75 8.80
C ASP A 105 29.30 9.65 7.79
N SER A 106 28.62 8.49 7.85
CA SER A 106 28.82 7.37 6.93
C SER A 106 27.87 7.39 5.72
N THR A 107 26.84 8.24 5.75
CA THR A 107 25.86 8.40 4.68
C THR A 107 26.29 9.49 3.70
N LEU A 108 25.98 9.31 2.40
CA LEU A 108 26.31 10.29 1.34
C LEU A 108 25.53 11.62 1.48
N GLY A 109 24.49 11.66 2.32
CA GLY A 109 23.66 12.84 2.58
C GLY A 109 22.66 12.61 3.72
N TRP A 110 22.15 13.70 4.30
CA TRP A 110 21.15 13.68 5.37
C TRP A 110 19.82 14.30 4.90
N PHE A 111 18.71 13.93 5.55
CA PHE A 111 17.40 14.48 5.22
C PHE A 111 17.41 16.02 5.28
N GLY A 112 16.96 16.67 4.20
CA GLY A 112 16.83 18.12 4.13
C GLY A 112 18.15 18.90 4.08
N SER A 113 19.30 18.24 3.88
CA SER A 113 20.60 18.94 3.76
C SER A 113 20.84 19.57 2.38
N ASN A 114 19.99 19.29 1.39
CA ASN A 114 20.11 19.84 0.05
C ASN A 114 19.61 21.29 0.03
N ALA A 115 20.32 22.17 -0.67
CA ALA A 115 19.86 23.53 -0.92
C ALA A 115 18.55 23.48 -1.73
N LEU A 116 17.51 24.11 -1.19
CA LEU A 116 16.19 24.15 -1.81
C LEU A 116 16.09 25.39 -2.72
N PRO A 117 15.74 25.22 -4.00
CA PRO A 117 15.33 26.36 -4.81
C PRO A 117 14.08 26.99 -4.18
N LYS A 118 14.06 28.32 -4.06
CA LYS A 118 12.86 29.07 -3.67
C LYS A 118 11.99 29.26 -4.90
N PHE A 119 10.71 28.93 -4.77
CA PHE A 119 9.71 29.12 -5.82
C PHE A 119 8.76 30.23 -5.37
N ASP A 120 8.89 31.41 -5.97
CA ASP A 120 8.07 32.58 -5.60
C ASP A 120 6.61 32.45 -6.06
N ASP A 121 6.34 31.51 -6.98
CA ASP A 121 5.06 31.29 -7.64
C ASP A 121 4.24 30.13 -7.07
N LEU A 122 4.73 29.48 -6.01
CA LEU A 122 4.07 28.37 -5.35
C LEU A 122 3.55 28.74 -3.96
N VAL A 123 2.28 28.40 -3.69
CA VAL A 123 1.77 28.42 -2.32
C VAL A 123 2.36 27.22 -1.58
N TYR A 124 3.33 27.45 -0.70
CA TYR A 124 4.08 26.34 -0.13
C TYR A 124 3.32 25.54 0.93
N LEU A 125 2.87 26.23 1.97
CA LEU A 125 2.14 25.67 3.10
C LEU A 125 0.88 26.48 3.35
N ARG A 126 -0.25 25.80 3.56
CA ARG A 126 -1.49 26.42 4.00
C ARG A 126 -2.09 25.66 5.16
N LEU A 127 -2.62 26.40 6.13
CA LEU A 127 -3.43 25.86 7.21
C LEU A 127 -4.88 25.74 6.75
N LEU A 128 -5.51 24.59 6.99
CA LEU A 128 -6.95 24.46 6.83
C LEU A 128 -7.66 25.32 7.88
N ASP A 129 -8.74 25.98 7.48
CA ASP A 129 -9.58 26.73 8.41
C ASP A 129 -10.06 25.80 9.55
N PRO A 130 -9.75 26.12 10.82
CA PRO A 130 -10.17 25.32 11.97
C PRO A 130 -11.68 25.08 12.04
N ALA A 131 -12.51 25.98 11.49
CA ALA A 131 -13.96 25.86 11.47
C ALA A 131 -14.48 24.70 10.60
N LEU A 132 -13.67 24.24 9.64
CA LEU A 132 -14.01 23.13 8.74
C LEU A 132 -13.65 21.76 9.34
N ARG A 133 -12.93 21.73 10.46
CA ARG A 133 -12.42 20.49 11.04
C ARG A 133 -13.51 19.77 11.85
N PRO A 134 -13.44 18.43 11.93
CA PRO A 134 -14.31 17.66 12.81
C PRO A 134 -14.04 18.01 14.27
N SER A 135 -15.06 17.90 15.10
CA SER A 135 -14.95 18.09 16.54
C SER A 135 -14.15 16.96 17.19
N GLU A 136 -13.42 17.26 18.26
CA GLU A 136 -12.81 16.22 19.09
C GLU A 136 -13.86 15.39 19.86
N ASN A 137 -15.04 15.97 20.09
CA ASN A 137 -16.16 15.33 20.77
C ASN A 137 -17.11 14.68 19.76
N ALA A 138 -17.30 13.37 19.87
CA ALA A 138 -18.18 12.61 18.98
C ALA A 138 -19.67 13.02 19.08
N ASP A 139 -20.08 13.56 20.24
CA ASP A 139 -21.45 14.00 20.53
C ASP A 139 -21.67 15.50 20.23
N SER A 140 -20.85 16.09 19.36
CA SER A 140 -20.99 17.49 18.94
C SER A 140 -22.38 17.76 18.35
N ALA A 141 -23.02 18.85 18.77
CA ALA A 141 -24.33 19.26 18.26
C ALA A 141 -24.29 19.60 16.75
N GLN A 142 -23.16 20.11 16.26
CA GLN A 142 -22.90 20.28 14.84
C GLN A 142 -21.88 19.23 14.40
N LYS A 143 -22.34 18.27 13.59
CA LYS A 143 -21.46 17.28 12.99
C LYS A 143 -20.68 17.88 11.83
N ARG A 144 -19.39 17.59 11.76
CA ARG A 144 -18.54 17.99 10.62
C ARG A 144 -17.73 16.81 10.14
N ARG A 145 -17.51 16.74 8.82
CA ARG A 145 -16.69 15.67 8.23
C ARG A 145 -15.73 16.26 7.20
N LEU A 146 -14.50 15.76 7.21
CA LEU A 146 -13.59 15.95 6.08
C LEU A 146 -13.71 14.76 5.15
N ILE A 147 -13.90 15.01 3.87
CA ILE A 147 -13.89 13.98 2.83
C ILE A 147 -12.65 14.21 1.97
N VAL A 148 -11.59 13.44 2.26
CA VAL A 148 -10.32 13.53 1.55
C VAL A 148 -10.32 12.54 0.39
N ILE A 149 -10.14 13.00 -0.85
CA ILE A 149 -10.30 12.23 -2.08
C ILE A 149 -8.94 12.08 -2.78
N GLY A 150 -8.64 10.85 -3.23
CA GLY A 150 -7.44 10.52 -4.01
C GLY A 150 -7.42 11.11 -5.43
N ASP A 151 -6.43 10.74 -6.23
CA ASP A 151 -6.24 11.19 -7.62
C ASP A 151 -7.48 10.96 -8.49
N VAL A 152 -8.10 12.06 -8.96
CA VAL A 152 -9.34 12.05 -9.76
C VAL A 152 -9.05 11.94 -11.25
N HIS A 153 -8.02 12.64 -11.74
CA HIS A 153 -7.61 12.64 -13.14
C HIS A 153 -8.75 12.88 -14.14
N GLY A 154 -9.59 13.89 -13.92
CA GLY A 154 -10.69 14.23 -14.83
C GLY A 154 -11.84 13.21 -14.90
N CYS A 155 -11.89 12.23 -13.99
CA CYS A 155 -12.97 11.25 -13.85
C CYS A 155 -14.17 11.86 -13.09
N LEU A 156 -14.85 12.83 -13.70
CA LEU A 156 -15.97 13.57 -13.08
C LEU A 156 -17.15 12.66 -12.71
N ASP A 157 -17.53 11.73 -13.59
CA ASP A 157 -18.69 10.84 -13.35
C ASP A 157 -18.48 9.99 -12.08
N GLU A 158 -17.26 9.50 -11.90
CA GLU A 158 -16.85 8.74 -10.72
C GLU A 158 -16.74 9.62 -9.48
N LEU A 159 -16.28 10.86 -9.61
CA LEU A 159 -16.27 11.82 -8.51
C LEU A 159 -17.70 12.09 -8.01
N GLU A 160 -18.65 12.37 -8.90
CA GLU A 160 -20.06 12.56 -8.53
C GLU A 160 -20.65 11.31 -7.88
N SER A 161 -20.34 10.13 -8.43
CA SER A 161 -20.77 8.84 -7.86
C SER A 161 -20.20 8.61 -6.45
N LEU A 162 -18.95 9.00 -6.22
CA LEU A 162 -18.29 8.89 -4.91
C LEU A 162 -18.92 9.85 -3.90
N LEU A 163 -19.20 11.09 -4.30
CA LEU A 163 -19.86 12.08 -3.44
C LEU A 163 -21.28 11.65 -3.07
N GLN A 164 -22.02 11.07 -4.03
CA GLN A 164 -23.33 10.48 -3.76
C GLN A 164 -23.23 9.33 -2.75
N LYS A 165 -22.27 8.41 -2.95
CA LYS A 165 -22.05 7.26 -2.06
C LYS A 165 -21.59 7.68 -0.66
N ALA A 166 -20.80 8.75 -0.56
CA ALA A 166 -20.36 9.31 0.71
C ALA A 166 -21.47 10.09 1.45
N GLU A 167 -22.62 10.30 0.80
CA GLU A 167 -23.69 11.18 1.26
C GLU A 167 -23.15 12.58 1.59
N PHE A 168 -22.39 13.15 0.65
CA PHE A 168 -21.76 14.45 0.83
C PHE A 168 -22.79 15.55 0.99
N ASP A 169 -22.72 16.28 2.11
CA ASP A 169 -23.61 17.38 2.44
C ASP A 169 -22.84 18.62 2.92
N PRO A 170 -22.49 19.55 2.01
CA PRO A 170 -21.76 20.76 2.36
C PRO A 170 -22.59 21.72 3.24
N LYS A 171 -23.92 21.59 3.27
CA LYS A 171 -24.77 22.44 4.13
C LYS A 171 -24.71 21.99 5.58
N ASN A 172 -24.47 20.70 5.80
CA ASN A 172 -24.39 20.07 7.12
C ASN A 172 -22.96 19.83 7.60
N GLY A 173 -22.00 20.64 7.13
CA GLY A 173 -20.66 20.70 7.70
C GLY A 173 -19.63 19.77 7.06
N ASP A 174 -19.93 19.13 5.93
CA ASP A 174 -18.92 18.40 5.17
C ASP A 174 -18.00 19.34 4.38
N HIS A 175 -16.71 19.02 4.36
CA HIS A 175 -15.71 19.73 3.57
C HIS A 175 -14.89 18.78 2.71
N LEU A 176 -14.70 19.14 1.43
CA LEU A 176 -13.92 18.34 0.49
C LEU A 176 -12.45 18.74 0.50
N ILE A 177 -11.57 17.74 0.47
CA ILE A 177 -10.12 17.92 0.29
C ILE A 177 -9.63 16.98 -0.81
N PHE A 178 -8.95 17.50 -1.82
CA PHE A 178 -8.31 16.68 -2.87
C PHE A 178 -6.82 16.51 -2.61
N THR A 179 -6.29 15.29 -2.78
CA THR A 179 -4.85 15.00 -2.63
C THR A 179 -4.00 15.39 -3.85
N GLY A 180 -4.50 16.22 -4.76
CA GLY A 180 -3.85 16.56 -6.03
C GLY A 180 -4.28 15.64 -7.18
N ASN A 181 -3.75 15.88 -8.37
CA ASN A 181 -4.11 15.19 -9.61
C ASN A 181 -5.63 15.14 -9.84
N LEU A 182 -6.29 16.29 -9.71
CA LEU A 182 -7.68 16.50 -10.11
C LEU A 182 -7.82 16.43 -11.63
N ILE A 183 -6.81 16.89 -12.36
CA ILE A 183 -6.84 17.04 -13.82
C ILE A 183 -5.91 16.05 -14.54
N ALA A 184 -5.89 16.15 -15.87
CA ALA A 184 -5.10 15.33 -16.79
C ALA A 184 -5.53 13.85 -16.86
N LYS A 185 -5.09 13.17 -17.92
CA LYS A 185 -5.39 11.76 -18.29
C LYS A 185 -6.86 11.46 -18.63
N GLY A 186 -7.82 11.76 -17.77
CA GLY A 186 -9.24 11.47 -18.00
C GLY A 186 -9.98 12.58 -18.76
N PRO A 187 -11.26 12.35 -19.07
CA PRO A 187 -11.97 13.08 -20.13
C PRO A 187 -12.55 14.44 -19.71
N LYS A 188 -12.80 14.70 -18.42
CA LYS A 188 -13.59 15.86 -17.95
C LYS A 188 -12.83 16.70 -16.91
N SER A 189 -11.57 17.04 -17.21
CA SER A 189 -10.69 17.78 -16.30
C SER A 189 -11.29 19.13 -15.87
N THR A 190 -11.77 19.94 -16.81
CA THR A 190 -12.41 21.24 -16.54
C THR A 190 -13.63 21.09 -15.62
N GLY A 191 -14.49 20.11 -15.87
CA GLY A 191 -15.66 19.83 -15.05
C GLY A 191 -15.33 19.39 -13.61
N VAL A 192 -14.22 18.67 -13.40
CA VAL A 192 -13.74 18.35 -12.04
C VAL A 192 -13.34 19.62 -11.29
N VAL A 193 -12.63 20.54 -11.96
CA VAL A 193 -12.24 21.83 -11.36
C VAL A 193 -13.48 22.66 -11.02
N ASP A 194 -14.46 22.73 -11.92
CA ASP A 194 -15.70 23.48 -11.67
C ASP A 194 -16.50 22.91 -10.49
N LEU A 195 -16.57 21.58 -10.36
CA LEU A 195 -17.20 20.94 -9.21
C LEU A 195 -16.46 21.24 -7.90
N ALA A 196 -15.13 21.15 -7.90
CA ALA A 196 -14.32 21.46 -6.73
C ALA A 196 -14.48 22.92 -6.30
N ARG A 197 -14.48 23.86 -7.26
CA ARG A 197 -14.73 25.29 -7.04
C ARG A 197 -16.15 25.54 -6.49
N LYS A 198 -17.17 24.91 -7.08
CA LYS A 198 -18.57 25.02 -6.64
C LYS A 198 -18.73 24.70 -5.15
N TYR A 199 -18.04 23.68 -4.66
CA TYR A 199 -18.08 23.28 -3.26
C TYR A 199 -17.01 23.92 -2.38
N ARG A 200 -16.27 24.91 -2.89
CA ARG A 200 -15.16 25.59 -2.19
C ARG A 200 -14.17 24.59 -1.57
N ALA A 201 -13.91 23.50 -2.28
CA ALA A 201 -13.05 22.44 -1.81
C ALA A 201 -11.62 22.96 -1.53
N SER A 202 -10.93 22.31 -0.61
CA SER A 202 -9.48 22.44 -0.51
C SER A 202 -8.81 21.41 -1.43
N CYS A 203 -7.58 21.71 -1.83
CA CYS A 203 -6.77 20.87 -2.69
C CYS A 203 -5.31 20.97 -2.24
N VAL A 204 -4.50 20.01 -2.65
CA VAL A 204 -3.05 20.17 -2.73
C VAL A 204 -2.62 20.13 -4.19
N ARG A 205 -1.52 20.83 -4.50
CA ARG A 205 -0.92 20.85 -5.83
C ARG A 205 -0.36 19.47 -6.16
N GLY A 206 -0.86 18.85 -7.23
CA GLY A 206 -0.28 17.62 -7.77
C GLY A 206 0.71 17.90 -8.89
N ASN A 207 1.47 16.86 -9.28
CA ASN A 207 2.48 16.99 -10.32
C ASN A 207 1.85 17.23 -11.71
N HIS A 208 0.64 16.72 -11.98
CA HIS A 208 -0.06 17.02 -13.23
C HIS A 208 -0.62 18.44 -13.27
N GLU A 209 -1.16 18.95 -12.16
CA GLU A 209 -1.57 20.37 -12.08
C GLU A 209 -0.38 21.28 -12.35
N ASP A 210 0.78 20.94 -11.77
CA ASP A 210 1.98 21.75 -11.91
C ASP A 210 2.49 21.84 -13.34
N ARG A 211 2.62 20.70 -14.02
CA ARG A 211 3.03 20.67 -15.45
C ARG A 211 2.07 21.45 -16.34
N VAL A 212 0.75 21.29 -16.16
CA VAL A 212 -0.25 21.99 -16.98
C VAL A 212 -0.19 23.50 -16.77
N LEU A 213 0.04 23.97 -15.55
CA LEU A 213 0.08 25.40 -15.23
C LEU A 213 1.38 26.06 -15.69
N LEU A 214 2.54 25.40 -15.53
CA LEU A 214 3.79 25.83 -16.15
C LEU A 214 3.64 25.95 -17.67
N THR A 215 3.09 24.92 -18.31
CA THR A 215 2.81 24.93 -19.76
C THR A 215 1.89 26.08 -20.16
N ARG A 216 0.85 26.37 -19.36
CA ARG A 216 -0.06 27.49 -19.62
C ARG A 216 0.65 28.84 -19.53
N ARG A 217 1.51 29.04 -18.53
CA ARG A 217 2.31 30.26 -18.37
C ARG A 217 3.26 30.44 -19.57
N ASP A 218 3.90 29.37 -20.01
CA ASP A 218 4.78 29.39 -21.20
C ASP A 218 4.02 29.76 -22.47
N ILE A 219 2.83 29.17 -22.71
CA ILE A 219 1.97 29.52 -23.85
C ILE A 219 1.55 31.00 -23.81
N LYS A 220 1.25 31.53 -22.62
CA LYS A 220 0.89 32.95 -22.44
C LYS A 220 2.08 33.88 -22.65
N ALA A 221 3.29 33.48 -22.23
CA ALA A 221 4.50 34.29 -22.34
C ALA A 221 5.07 34.32 -23.78
N THR A 222 5.05 33.18 -24.47
CA THR A 222 5.65 33.03 -25.81
C THR A 222 4.68 33.34 -26.95
N GLY A 223 3.37 33.46 -26.67
CA GLY A 223 2.32 33.54 -27.68
C GLY A 223 2.10 32.19 -28.38
N PRO A 224 1.04 32.04 -29.22
CA PRO A 224 0.81 30.81 -29.97
C PRO A 224 1.91 30.63 -31.04
N SER A 225 2.97 29.89 -30.72
CA SER A 225 4.02 29.57 -31.67
C SER A 225 3.48 28.73 -32.84
N ARG A 226 3.86 29.11 -34.07
CA ARG A 226 3.31 28.64 -35.36
C ARG A 226 3.73 27.22 -35.79
N ASN A 227 4.51 26.48 -34.98
CA ASN A 227 5.15 25.22 -35.39
C ASN A 227 4.61 23.95 -34.69
N GLU A 228 3.29 23.82 -34.51
CA GLU A 228 2.67 22.66 -33.84
C GLU A 228 1.78 21.80 -34.76
N ARG A 229 2.06 21.74 -36.07
CA ARG A 229 1.25 20.92 -37.01
C ARG A 229 1.66 19.45 -37.15
N SER A 230 2.57 18.93 -36.33
CA SER A 230 3.07 17.57 -36.53
C SER A 230 3.46 16.87 -35.23
N SER A 231 2.48 16.28 -34.55
CA SER A 231 2.65 14.97 -33.88
C SER A 231 1.28 14.46 -33.39
N ASN A 232 0.37 14.18 -34.34
CA ASN A 232 -0.92 13.53 -34.03
C ASN A 232 -0.82 11.99 -33.99
N ASN A 233 0.37 11.40 -34.14
CA ASN A 233 0.53 9.96 -34.36
C ASN A 233 1.55 9.24 -33.46
N GLU A 234 2.21 9.89 -32.50
CA GLU A 234 3.06 9.14 -31.57
C GLU A 234 2.29 8.64 -30.34
N PRO A 235 2.47 7.38 -29.93
CA PRO A 235 1.90 6.88 -28.69
C PRO A 235 2.50 7.66 -27.51
N ASP A 236 1.63 8.15 -26.61
CA ASP A 236 2.00 8.71 -25.29
C ASP A 236 2.84 7.68 -24.50
N GLN A 237 4.15 7.60 -24.76
CA GLN A 237 5.12 7.01 -23.84
C GLN A 237 5.65 8.14 -22.97
N ALA A 238 4.81 8.59 -22.03
CA ALA A 238 5.23 9.51 -20.99
C ALA A 238 6.01 8.75 -19.92
N ASP A 239 7.34 8.76 -20.02
CA ASP A 239 8.26 8.41 -18.91
C ASP A 239 9.64 9.11 -19.03
N HIS A 240 9.68 10.32 -19.63
CA HIS A 240 10.87 11.19 -19.55
C HIS A 240 10.48 12.63 -19.16
N ASP A 241 11.12 13.11 -18.09
CA ASP A 241 10.68 14.16 -17.16
C ASP A 241 10.82 15.63 -17.62
N ILE A 242 10.69 15.97 -18.91
CA ILE A 242 11.01 17.35 -19.33
C ILE A 242 9.95 18.07 -20.17
N GLU A 243 9.10 17.37 -20.95
CA GLU A 243 8.10 18.06 -21.78
C GLU A 243 6.65 17.66 -21.49
N PRO A 244 5.72 18.64 -21.41
CA PRO A 244 4.30 18.36 -21.28
C PRO A 244 3.81 17.63 -22.52
N GLY A 245 3.16 16.48 -22.30
CA GLY A 245 2.57 15.71 -23.40
C GLY A 245 1.48 16.51 -24.14
N ASN A 246 1.15 16.10 -25.36
CA ASN A 246 0.16 16.80 -26.21
C ASN A 246 -1.18 17.04 -25.50
N ARG A 247 -1.61 16.09 -24.65
CA ARG A 247 -2.83 16.22 -23.83
C ARG A 247 -2.73 17.31 -22.76
N GLU A 248 -1.60 17.42 -22.08
CA GLU A 248 -1.39 18.44 -21.03
C GLU A 248 -1.32 19.83 -21.66
N ARG A 249 -0.68 19.96 -22.83
CA ARG A 249 -0.66 21.21 -23.61
C ARG A 249 -2.05 21.61 -24.11
N ALA A 250 -2.86 20.66 -24.58
CA ALA A 250 -4.24 20.92 -24.99
C ALA A 250 -5.10 21.38 -23.80
N LEU A 251 -4.99 20.69 -22.66
CA LEU A 251 -5.69 21.05 -21.43
C LEU A 251 -5.24 22.43 -20.90
N ALA A 252 -3.94 22.75 -21.01
CA ALA A 252 -3.41 24.07 -20.65
C ALA A 252 -4.08 25.20 -21.44
N ARG A 253 -4.53 24.95 -22.68
CA ARG A 253 -5.31 25.90 -23.49
C ARG A 253 -6.79 25.91 -23.13
N GLU A 254 -7.36 24.75 -22.79
CA GLU A 254 -8.78 24.57 -22.46
C GLU A 254 -9.19 25.25 -21.15
N LEU A 255 -8.30 25.26 -20.14
CA LEU A 255 -8.60 25.88 -18.84
C LEU A 255 -8.96 27.36 -18.96
N SER A 256 -9.99 27.80 -18.25
CA SER A 256 -10.28 29.22 -18.06
C SER A 256 -9.27 29.86 -17.10
N ASP A 257 -9.18 31.19 -17.11
CA ASP A 257 -8.30 31.90 -16.17
C ASP A 257 -8.72 31.72 -14.71
N GLU A 258 -10.01 31.62 -14.44
CA GLU A 258 -10.51 31.34 -13.10
C GLU A 258 -10.18 29.92 -12.63
N GLN A 259 -10.30 28.92 -13.53
CA GLN A 259 -9.94 27.54 -13.22
C GLN A 259 -8.44 27.42 -12.97
N ALA A 260 -7.62 28.02 -13.84
CA ALA A 260 -6.18 28.06 -13.68
C ALA A 260 -5.77 28.77 -12.39
N GLY A 261 -6.36 29.93 -12.09
CA GLY A 261 -6.08 30.67 -10.86
C GLY A 261 -6.46 29.91 -9.58
N TRP A 262 -7.56 29.14 -9.60
CA TRP A 262 -7.93 28.28 -8.47
C TRP A 262 -6.95 27.13 -8.26
N LEU A 263 -6.52 26.46 -9.34
CA LEU A 263 -5.48 25.42 -9.29
C LEU A 263 -4.13 25.99 -8.85
N ASP A 264 -3.84 27.24 -9.21
CA ASP A 264 -2.61 27.94 -8.78
C ASP A 264 -2.60 28.27 -7.30
N ALA A 265 -3.78 28.51 -6.73
CA ALA A 265 -3.93 28.73 -5.31
C ALA A 265 -3.88 27.44 -4.47
N CYS A 266 -3.81 26.24 -5.06
CA CYS A 266 -3.66 24.99 -4.32
C CYS A 266 -2.27 24.93 -3.67
N PRO A 267 -2.16 24.77 -2.33
CA PRO A 267 -0.87 24.65 -1.66
C PRO A 267 -0.16 23.34 -1.98
N VAL A 268 1.17 23.30 -1.87
CA VAL A 268 1.95 22.07 -1.96
C VAL A 268 1.70 21.17 -0.73
N ILE A 269 1.62 21.79 0.46
CA ILE A 269 1.29 21.12 1.72
C ILE A 269 0.05 21.78 2.33
N LEU A 270 -0.98 21.00 2.62
CA LEU A 270 -2.14 21.45 3.40
C LEU A 270 -2.08 20.87 4.81
N LYS A 271 -1.82 21.71 5.80
CA LYS A 271 -1.83 21.33 7.22
C LYS A 271 -3.25 21.41 7.76
N VAL A 272 -3.85 20.25 8.01
CA VAL A 272 -5.21 20.10 8.58
C VAL A 272 -5.17 20.36 10.09
N GLY A 273 -4.08 19.99 10.76
CA GLY A 273 -3.89 20.11 12.21
C GLY A 273 -4.37 18.87 12.97
N SER A 274 -4.41 18.97 14.30
CA SER A 274 -4.68 17.82 15.17
C SER A 274 -6.05 17.20 14.95
N ILE A 275 -6.07 15.87 14.77
CA ILE A 275 -7.27 15.03 14.76
C ILE A 275 -7.05 13.89 15.76
N LYS A 276 -8.07 13.66 16.61
CA LYS A 276 -8.05 12.60 17.62
C LYS A 276 -7.71 11.25 16.99
N GLY A 277 -6.72 10.54 17.56
CA GLY A 277 -6.25 9.25 17.05
C GLY A 277 -5.34 9.31 15.81
N MET A 278 -5.15 10.49 15.22
CA MET A 278 -4.26 10.70 14.06
C MET A 278 -3.10 11.66 14.35
N GLY A 279 -3.15 12.42 15.45
CA GLY A 279 -2.16 13.45 15.74
C GLY A 279 -2.29 14.62 14.75
N GLU A 280 -1.18 15.27 14.41
CA GLU A 280 -1.18 16.33 13.40
C GLU A 280 -1.42 15.73 12.01
N VAL A 281 -2.50 16.14 11.34
CA VAL A 281 -2.81 15.67 9.99
C VAL A 281 -2.32 16.67 8.95
N VAL A 282 -1.66 16.14 7.92
CA VAL A 282 -1.24 16.89 6.73
C VAL A 282 -1.68 16.14 5.48
N VAL A 283 -2.08 16.90 4.47
CA VAL A 283 -2.39 16.39 3.14
C VAL A 283 -1.29 16.87 2.20
N VAL A 284 -0.77 15.95 1.39
CA VAL A 284 0.26 16.19 0.37
C VAL A 284 -0.05 15.32 -0.84
N HIS A 285 0.58 15.60 -1.99
CA HIS A 285 0.32 14.79 -3.18
C HIS A 285 1.16 13.49 -3.22
N GLY A 286 2.49 13.61 -3.24
CA GLY A 286 3.43 12.49 -3.31
C GLY A 286 3.85 11.94 -1.96
N GLY A 287 4.32 12.80 -1.05
CA GLY A 287 4.79 12.39 0.27
C GLY A 287 5.56 13.46 1.04
N LEU A 288 6.14 13.05 2.17
CA LEU A 288 7.05 13.90 2.97
C LEU A 288 8.35 13.15 3.25
N VAL A 289 9.46 13.86 3.20
CA VAL A 289 10.76 13.35 3.65
C VAL A 289 10.77 13.32 5.18
N ALA A 290 11.14 12.17 5.76
CA ALA A 290 11.21 11.99 7.21
C ALA A 290 12.26 12.92 7.83
N GLY A 291 11.95 13.48 9.01
CA GLY A 291 12.89 14.34 9.76
C GLY A 291 13.06 15.76 9.23
N VAL A 292 12.35 16.15 8.16
CA VAL A 292 12.39 17.50 7.60
C VAL A 292 11.11 18.26 7.97
N GLU A 293 11.25 19.49 8.47
CA GLU A 293 10.12 20.37 8.79
C GLU A 293 9.29 20.68 7.55
N LEU A 294 7.99 20.95 7.71
CA LEU A 294 7.07 21.14 6.58
C LEU A 294 7.51 22.28 5.66
N GLU A 295 7.97 23.38 6.27
CA GLU A 295 8.46 24.59 5.62
C GLU A 295 9.79 24.38 4.88
N SER A 296 10.51 23.29 5.22
CA SER A 296 11.82 22.94 4.66
C SER A 296 11.77 21.71 3.76
N GLN A 297 10.59 21.21 3.39
CA GLN A 297 10.49 20.15 2.38
C GLN A 297 10.93 20.69 1.00
N ASP A 298 11.14 19.82 0.01
CA ASP A 298 11.28 20.25 -1.38
C ASP A 298 9.94 20.12 -2.11
N PRO A 299 9.38 21.18 -2.72
CA PRO A 299 8.06 21.09 -3.35
C PRO A 299 7.99 20.04 -4.46
N SER A 300 9.05 19.89 -5.26
CA SER A 300 9.07 18.91 -6.35
C SER A 300 8.99 17.48 -5.83
N THR A 301 9.71 17.21 -4.74
CA THR A 301 9.67 15.97 -3.97
C THR A 301 8.29 15.73 -3.38
N VAL A 302 7.70 16.72 -2.70
CA VAL A 302 6.39 16.59 -2.05
C VAL A 302 5.30 16.26 -3.07
N MET A 303 5.42 16.76 -4.30
CA MET A 303 4.48 16.45 -5.38
C MET A 303 4.73 15.09 -6.04
N SER A 304 5.96 14.60 -6.13
CA SER A 304 6.28 13.48 -7.04
C SER A 304 6.79 12.21 -6.38
N MET A 305 7.29 12.26 -5.14
CA MET A 305 7.99 11.15 -4.52
C MET A 305 7.14 9.89 -4.35
N ARG A 306 7.77 8.73 -4.53
CA ARG A 306 7.20 7.38 -4.31
C ARG A 306 8.16 6.51 -3.53
N THR A 307 9.44 6.59 -3.84
CA THR A 307 10.49 5.86 -3.16
C THR A 307 11.54 6.79 -2.60
N ILE A 308 12.38 6.25 -1.72
CA ILE A 308 13.55 6.91 -1.18
C ILE A 308 14.71 5.91 -1.19
N ASP A 309 15.88 6.39 -1.57
CA ASP A 309 17.11 5.63 -1.43
C ASP A 309 17.58 5.68 0.02
N LEU A 310 17.71 4.53 0.68
CA LEU A 310 18.05 4.47 2.10
C LEU A 310 19.50 4.85 2.41
N SER A 311 20.38 4.91 1.41
CA SER A 311 21.81 5.20 1.62
C SER A 311 22.14 6.69 1.45
N SER A 312 21.49 7.32 0.49
CA SER A 312 21.66 8.74 0.15
C SER A 312 20.55 9.63 0.69
N HIS A 313 19.44 9.04 1.16
CA HIS A 313 18.23 9.75 1.59
C HIS A 313 17.60 10.61 0.51
N ILE A 314 17.90 10.32 -0.76
CA ILE A 314 17.36 11.06 -1.90
C ILE A 314 16.00 10.45 -2.28
N PRO A 315 14.92 11.25 -2.26
CA PRO A 315 13.61 10.81 -2.72
C PRO A 315 13.58 10.68 -4.24
N SER A 316 12.70 9.81 -4.75
CA SER A 316 12.53 9.58 -6.18
C SER A 316 11.06 9.42 -6.55
N ALA A 317 10.70 9.93 -7.72
CA ALA A 317 9.40 9.68 -8.34
C ALA A 317 9.26 8.26 -8.91
N SER A 318 10.35 7.49 -8.98
CA SER A 318 10.36 6.12 -9.48
C SER A 318 9.58 5.18 -8.57
N SER A 319 8.95 4.16 -9.14
CA SER A 319 8.40 3.02 -8.37
C SER A 319 9.47 2.03 -7.92
N LYS A 320 10.72 2.18 -8.37
CA LYS A 320 11.86 1.35 -7.97
C LYS A 320 12.48 1.88 -6.68
N GLY A 321 12.71 1.01 -5.71
CA GLY A 321 13.33 1.35 -4.44
C GLY A 321 12.41 1.11 -3.24
N VAL A 322 12.78 1.68 -2.09
CA VAL A 322 12.02 1.54 -0.84
C VAL A 322 10.94 2.61 -0.79
N SER A 323 9.68 2.21 -0.60
CA SER A 323 8.55 3.15 -0.43
C SER A 323 8.86 4.15 0.66
N TRP A 324 8.68 5.45 0.38
CA TRP A 324 8.91 6.50 1.37
C TRP A 324 8.03 6.32 2.61
N THR A 325 6.83 5.74 2.44
CA THR A 325 5.90 5.47 3.54
C THR A 325 6.51 4.57 4.61
N LYS A 326 7.35 3.60 4.23
CA LYS A 326 7.98 2.67 5.17
C LYS A 326 8.92 3.41 6.12
N LEU A 327 9.77 4.26 5.55
CA LEU A 327 10.72 5.07 6.30
C LEU A 327 10.00 6.11 7.16
N PHE A 328 8.98 6.78 6.60
CA PHE A 328 8.18 7.78 7.32
C PHE A 328 7.43 7.16 8.50
N ASN A 329 6.74 6.03 8.32
CA ASN A 329 6.05 5.34 9.42
C ASN A 329 7.03 4.87 10.50
N LYS A 330 8.20 4.37 10.10
CA LYS A 330 9.25 3.98 11.06
C LYS A 330 9.74 5.19 11.86
N HIS A 331 10.03 6.30 11.21
CA HIS A 331 10.43 7.55 11.87
C HIS A 331 9.36 8.04 12.86
N GLN A 332 8.10 8.13 12.44
CA GLN A 332 7.00 8.53 13.34
C GLN A 332 6.78 7.54 14.49
N SER A 333 7.03 6.24 14.28
CA SER A 333 6.97 5.25 15.36
C SER A 333 8.05 5.46 16.41
N ILE A 334 9.27 5.79 16.00
CA ILE A 334 10.39 6.09 16.92
C ILE A 334 10.06 7.36 17.71
N LEU A 335 9.59 8.42 17.05
CA LEU A 335 9.19 9.65 17.72
C LEU A 335 8.07 9.44 18.74
N ALA A 336 7.06 8.64 18.39
CA ALA A 336 5.95 8.32 19.30
C ALA A 336 6.46 7.58 20.56
N VAL A 337 7.32 6.57 20.39
CA VAL A 337 7.91 5.83 21.52
C VAL A 337 8.79 6.73 22.39
N SER A 338 9.61 7.59 21.78
CA SER A 338 10.43 8.56 22.50
C SER A 338 9.58 9.53 23.31
N ARG A 339 8.48 10.04 22.75
CA ARG A 339 7.54 10.94 23.44
C ARG A 339 6.77 10.24 24.56
N GLU A 340 6.38 8.98 24.38
CA GLU A 340 5.72 8.18 25.41
C GLU A 340 6.65 7.88 26.59
N SER A 341 7.94 7.66 26.30
CA SER A 341 8.98 7.37 27.30
C SER A 341 9.54 8.62 28.00
N ALA A 342 9.31 9.81 27.44
CA ALA A 342 9.79 11.08 27.99
C ALA A 342 9.09 11.46 29.30
N SER A 343 9.83 12.10 30.19
CA SER A 343 9.31 12.66 31.44
C SER A 343 8.25 13.74 31.15
N ALA A 344 7.30 13.97 32.07
CA ALA A 344 6.17 14.87 31.82
C ALA A 344 6.59 16.30 31.40
N GLY A 345 7.73 16.81 31.90
CA GLY A 345 8.29 18.11 31.53
C GLY A 345 9.10 18.12 30.23
N GLU A 346 9.40 16.96 29.64
CA GLU A 346 10.11 16.84 28.36
C GLU A 346 9.20 16.47 27.19
N LYS A 347 7.95 16.07 27.46
CA LYS A 347 6.99 15.73 26.40
C LYS A 347 6.79 16.89 25.41
N ASP A 348 6.80 18.13 25.89
CA ASP A 348 6.63 19.32 25.04
C ASP A 348 7.82 19.57 24.09
N ARG A 349 8.98 18.93 24.32
CA ARG A 349 10.13 18.98 23.41
C ARG A 349 9.95 18.11 22.17
N TYR A 350 9.04 17.13 22.21
CA TYR A 350 8.79 16.22 21.09
C TYR A 350 7.56 16.66 20.31
N SER A 351 7.70 16.90 19.01
CA SER A 351 6.54 17.20 18.16
C SER A 351 5.50 16.06 18.22
N PRO A 352 4.20 16.39 18.18
CA PRO A 352 3.16 15.37 18.05
C PRO A 352 3.39 14.54 16.78
N SER A 353 2.99 13.26 16.82
CA SER A 353 3.07 12.39 15.66
C SER A 353 2.29 12.98 14.49
N THR A 354 2.87 12.91 13.31
CA THR A 354 2.25 13.42 12.08
C THR A 354 1.66 12.28 11.27
N THR A 355 0.41 12.43 10.84
CA THR A 355 -0.25 11.54 9.87
C THR A 355 -0.38 12.22 8.52
N VAL A 356 0.12 11.57 7.48
CA VAL A 356 0.10 12.07 6.10
C VAL A 356 -1.00 11.37 5.31
N ILE A 357 -1.88 12.14 4.66
CA ILE A 357 -2.84 11.63 3.67
C ILE A 357 -2.36 12.04 2.29
N TYR A 358 -2.26 11.08 1.36
CA TYR A 358 -1.58 11.31 0.08
C TYR A 358 -2.19 10.55 -1.11
N GLY A 359 -1.81 10.98 -2.31
CA GLY A 359 -2.20 10.42 -3.61
C GLY A 359 -1.00 9.84 -4.37
N ASN A 360 -0.91 10.09 -5.68
CA ASN A 360 0.24 9.85 -6.59
C ASN A 360 0.73 8.39 -6.78
N ASP A 361 0.67 7.51 -5.77
CA ASP A 361 1.17 6.13 -5.81
C ASP A 361 0.00 5.11 -5.93
N PRO A 362 -0.51 4.84 -7.15
CA PRO A 362 -1.74 4.08 -7.36
C PRO A 362 -1.58 2.64 -6.89
N ARG A 363 -2.51 2.20 -6.05
CA ARG A 363 -2.61 0.83 -5.54
C ARG A 363 -3.97 0.21 -5.85
N ARG A 364 -4.08 -1.11 -5.69
CA ARG A 364 -5.38 -1.81 -5.91
C ARG A 364 -6.44 -1.43 -4.87
N SER A 365 -6.02 -0.98 -3.70
CA SER A 365 -6.85 -0.55 -2.58
C SER A 365 -6.11 0.55 -1.80
N PRO A 366 -6.83 1.36 -1.01
CA PRO A 366 -6.19 2.38 -0.18
C PRO A 366 -5.14 1.77 0.77
N ALA A 367 -3.99 2.44 0.90
CA ALA A 367 -2.88 2.00 1.75
C ALA A 367 -2.98 2.71 3.11
N LEU A 368 -3.54 2.03 4.11
CA LEU A 368 -3.86 2.62 5.41
C LEU A 368 -2.87 2.16 6.49
N GLU A 369 -1.66 2.71 6.49
CA GLU A 369 -0.68 2.50 7.56
C GLU A 369 -0.95 3.44 8.73
N LYS A 370 -0.26 3.27 9.88
CA LYS A 370 -0.54 4.06 11.10
C LYS A 370 -0.42 5.57 10.86
N TYR A 371 0.66 6.02 10.22
CA TYR A 371 1.00 7.42 10.00
C TYR A 371 0.92 7.87 8.53
N THR A 372 0.57 6.98 7.59
CA THR A 372 0.38 7.34 6.18
C THR A 372 -0.89 6.70 5.61
N LYS A 373 -1.72 7.50 4.92
CA LYS A 373 -2.98 7.08 4.30
C LYS A 373 -2.94 7.37 2.80
N GLY A 374 -2.65 6.36 1.98
CA GLY A 374 -2.63 6.48 0.53
C GLY A 374 -4.00 6.24 -0.07
N LEU A 375 -4.52 7.20 -0.83
CA LEU A 375 -5.87 7.17 -1.39
C LEU A 375 -5.91 6.98 -2.91
N ASP A 376 -4.78 7.07 -3.61
CA ASP A 376 -4.73 6.80 -5.05
C ASP A 376 -4.98 5.31 -5.32
N THR A 377 -6.14 5.02 -5.90
CA THR A 377 -6.55 3.69 -6.33
C THR A 377 -6.67 3.55 -7.85
N GLY A 378 -5.99 4.42 -8.60
CA GLY A 378 -5.82 4.32 -10.04
C GLY A 378 -7.12 4.47 -10.83
N CYS A 379 -7.97 5.43 -10.48
CA CYS A 379 -9.30 5.59 -11.07
C CYS A 379 -9.28 5.63 -12.60
N VAL A 380 -8.46 6.51 -13.19
CA VAL A 380 -8.40 6.69 -14.65
C VAL A 380 -8.00 5.43 -15.44
N LYS A 381 -7.32 4.47 -14.78
CA LYS A 381 -6.90 3.17 -15.34
C LYS A 381 -7.92 2.05 -15.06
N GLY A 382 -9.17 2.39 -14.75
CA GLY A 382 -10.22 1.42 -14.45
C GLY A 382 -10.16 0.80 -13.05
N GLY A 383 -9.39 1.42 -12.14
CA GLY A 383 -9.33 1.04 -10.74
C GLY A 383 -10.55 1.53 -9.96
N LYS A 384 -10.30 2.24 -8.86
CA LYS A 384 -11.34 2.88 -8.05
C LYS A 384 -11.00 4.35 -7.81
N LEU A 385 -12.01 5.15 -7.51
CA LEU A 385 -11.83 6.44 -6.86
C LEU A 385 -12.17 6.25 -5.38
N SER A 386 -11.26 6.64 -4.50
CA SER A 386 -11.38 6.39 -3.07
C SER A 386 -11.34 7.69 -2.27
N ALA A 387 -12.12 7.74 -1.20
CA ALA A 387 -12.12 8.81 -0.22
C ALA A 387 -11.96 8.27 1.20
N MET A 388 -11.24 9.01 2.03
CA MET A 388 -11.25 8.87 3.47
C MET A 388 -12.19 9.93 4.06
N ILE A 389 -13.20 9.47 4.79
CA ILE A 389 -14.14 10.31 5.51
C ILE A 389 -13.70 10.33 6.97
N ILE A 390 -13.42 11.52 7.49
CA ILE A 390 -12.99 11.76 8.87
C ILE A 390 -14.09 12.57 9.55
N GLY A 391 -14.81 11.93 10.48
CA GLY A 391 -15.86 12.58 11.27
C GLY A 391 -15.40 12.96 12.67
N ASP A 392 -16.35 13.44 13.46
CA ASP A 392 -16.13 13.83 14.85
C ASP A 392 -15.55 12.67 15.69
N GLY A 393 -14.78 13.03 16.71
CA GLY A 393 -14.05 12.06 17.54
C GLY A 393 -12.90 11.36 16.81
N GLY A 394 -12.56 11.77 15.59
CA GLY A 394 -11.52 11.12 14.77
C GLY A 394 -11.96 9.81 14.14
N ILE A 395 -13.27 9.57 14.02
CA ILE A 395 -13.80 8.35 13.42
C ILE A 395 -13.55 8.39 11.92
N THR A 396 -12.82 7.40 11.40
CA THR A 396 -12.48 7.31 9.98
C THR A 396 -13.20 6.16 9.28
N ARG A 397 -13.70 6.38 8.06
CA ARG A 397 -14.17 5.33 7.15
C ARG A 397 -13.67 5.56 5.73
N ILE A 398 -13.63 4.51 4.91
CA ILE A 398 -13.27 4.60 3.50
C ILE A 398 -14.50 4.36 2.64
N GLU A 399 -14.68 5.20 1.63
CA GLU A 399 -15.60 4.96 0.54
C GLU A 399 -14.85 4.86 -0.78
N SER A 400 -15.29 3.95 -1.65
CA SER A 400 -14.75 3.82 -2.99
C SER A 400 -15.83 3.49 -4.00
N VAL A 401 -15.66 3.99 -5.22
CA VAL A 401 -16.47 3.64 -6.40
C VAL A 401 -15.58 3.06 -7.50
N LYS A 402 -16.12 2.15 -8.31
CA LYS A 402 -15.39 1.55 -9.44
C LYS A 402 -15.33 2.55 -10.58
N CYS A 403 -14.16 2.68 -11.20
CA CYS A 403 -13.96 3.58 -12.33
C CYS A 403 -13.96 2.87 -13.67
N LYS A 404 -14.27 3.61 -14.73
CA LYS A 404 -14.05 3.17 -16.11
C LYS A 404 -12.57 3.26 -16.46
N ASP A 405 -12.12 2.41 -17.37
CA ASP A 405 -10.77 2.53 -17.93
C ASP A 405 -10.79 3.53 -19.09
N TYR A 406 -10.21 4.71 -18.85
CA TYR A 406 -10.10 5.77 -19.84
C TYR A 406 -8.79 5.71 -20.63
N THR A 407 -7.90 4.76 -20.31
CA THR A 407 -6.60 4.59 -20.97
C THR A 407 -6.65 3.61 -22.14
N MET A 408 -7.61 2.68 -22.15
CA MET A 408 -7.78 1.78 -23.29
C MET A 408 -8.36 2.53 -24.49
N LYS A 409 -7.62 2.56 -25.61
CA LYS A 409 -8.19 2.94 -26.91
C LYS A 409 -9.33 1.97 -27.21
N ARG A 410 -10.56 2.46 -27.41
CA ARG A 410 -11.66 1.63 -27.93
C ARG A 410 -11.18 1.00 -29.23
N THR A 411 -10.85 -0.29 -29.21
CA THR A 411 -10.80 -1.08 -30.44
C THR A 411 -12.20 -1.00 -31.01
N ALA A 412 -12.37 -0.20 -32.05
CA ALA A 412 -13.60 -0.19 -32.82
C ALA A 412 -13.82 -1.64 -33.28
N LYS A 413 -14.84 -2.30 -32.71
CA LYS A 413 -15.39 -3.51 -33.30
C LYS A 413 -15.86 -3.08 -34.69
N ARG A 414 -15.09 -3.48 -35.72
CA ARG A 414 -15.48 -3.40 -37.13
C ARG A 414 -16.67 -4.29 -37.39
#